data_AF-A0AAC9IAJ8-F1
#
_entry.id   AF-A0AAC9IAJ8-F1
#
_cell.length_a   1.000
_cell.length_b   1.000
_cell.length_c   1.000
_cell.angle_alpha   90.00
_cell.angle_beta   90.00
_cell.angle_gamma   90.00
#
_symmetry.space_group_name_H-M   'P 1'
#
loop_
_entity.id
_entity.type
_entity.pdbx_description
1 polymer ?
#
loop_
_entity_poly.entity_id
_entity_poly.type
_entity_poly.pdbx_seq_one_letter_code
_entity_poly.pdbx_strand_id
1 'polypeptide(L)'
;MFASLISMLTVLLASAELALTPGDGAPLLAIVLAAAVVVTAVVVLVVLPALLASVSPPSSRPIDPSAPVAQSDPDAAGHPRPRAPGHAVRTA
;
A
#
# COMPACT_ATOMS: atom_id res chain seq x y z
N MET A 1 1.27 16.91 6.30
CA MET A 1 2.09 15.74 6.66
C MET A 1 3.03 16.05 7.83
N PHE A 2 3.92 17.03 7.72
CA PHE A 2 4.88 17.38 8.78
C PHE A 2 4.24 17.73 10.13
N ALA A 3 3.19 18.56 10.15
CA ALA A 3 2.49 18.91 11.39
C ALA A 3 1.87 17.68 12.09
N SER A 4 1.33 16.73 11.33
CA SER A 4 0.77 15.48 11.86
C SER A 4 1.85 14.58 12.45
N LEU A 5 3.01 14.51 11.81
CA LEU A 5 4.16 13.73 12.28
C LEU A 5 4.71 14.34 13.59
N ILE A 6 4.87 15.66 13.62
CA ILE A 6 5.29 16.39 14.84
C ILE A 6 4.29 16.14 15.98
N SER A 7 2.99 16.26 15.71
CA SER A 7 1.95 16.00 16.71
C SER A 7 2.00 14.56 17.26
N MET A 8 2.15 13.56 16.38
CA MET A 8 2.30 12.16 16.79
C MET A 8 3.53 11.96 17.70
N LEU A 9 4.69 12.54 17.33
CA LEU A 9 5.89 12.45 18.15
C LEU A 9 5.73 13.14 19.50
N THR A 10 5.05 14.29 19.57
CA THR A 10 4.80 14.97 20.84
C THR A 10 3.91 14.17 21.78
N VAL A 11 2.89 13.48 21.25
CA VAL A 11 2.01 12.60 22.05
C VAL A 11 2.79 11.39 22.55
N LEU A 12 3.61 10.78 21.70
CA LEU A 12 4.47 9.67 22.10
C LEU A 12 5.42 10.08 23.22
N LEU A 13 6.09 11.23 23.09
CA LEU A 13 7.01 11.75 24.09
C LEU A 13 6.30 12.02 25.43
N ALA A 14 5.17 12.73 25.40
CA ALA A 14 4.39 13.03 26.61
C ALA A 14 3.90 11.75 27.31
N SER A 15 3.48 10.74 26.53
CA SER A 15 3.07 9.46 27.10
C SER A 15 4.23 8.72 27.76
N ALA A 16 5.43 8.76 27.17
CA ALA A 16 6.62 8.14 27.74
C ALA A 16 7.06 8.84 29.03
N GLU A 17 7.03 10.17 29.07
CA GLU A 17 7.32 10.93 30.29
C GLU A 17 6.35 10.59 31.43
N LEU A 18 5.06 10.49 31.11
CA LEU A 18 4.03 10.10 32.08
C LEU A 18 4.25 8.67 32.60
N ALA A 19 4.72 7.75 31.74
CA ALA A 19 5.03 6.37 32.12
C ALA A 19 6.19 6.27 33.11
N LEU A 20 7.17 7.16 32.97
CA LEU A 20 8.38 7.18 33.78
C LEU A 20 8.20 8.00 35.06
N THR A 21 7.15 8.81 35.15
CA THR A 21 6.82 9.60 36.33
C THR A 21 6.17 8.71 37.40
N PRO A 22 6.70 8.63 38.63
CA PRO A 22 6.13 7.79 39.68
C PRO A 22 4.68 8.19 40.01
N GLY A 23 3.76 7.22 39.96
CA GLY A 23 2.34 7.38 40.30
C GLY A 23 1.57 6.08 40.11
N ASP A 24 0.35 5.99 40.64
CA ASP A 24 -0.44 4.75 40.69
C ASP A 24 -0.70 4.12 39.31
N GLY A 25 -0.77 4.93 38.24
CA GLY A 25 -0.98 4.46 36.86
C GLY A 25 0.30 4.28 36.04
N ALA A 26 1.45 4.73 36.53
CA ALA A 26 2.73 4.70 35.81
C ALA A 26 3.16 3.29 35.37
N PRO A 27 3.10 2.23 36.22
CA PRO A 27 3.55 0.90 35.81
C PRO A 27 2.67 0.28 34.71
N LEU A 28 1.35 0.49 34.77
CA LEU A 28 0.44 -0.03 33.74
C LEU A 28 0.68 0.68 32.41
N LEU A 29 0.85 1.99 32.43
CA LEU A 29 1.12 2.78 31.22
C LEU A 29 2.49 2.41 30.61
N ALA A 30 3.51 2.17 31.43
CA ALA A 30 4.81 1.68 30.98
C ALA A 30 4.72 0.31 30.30
N ILE A 31 3.94 -0.63 30.86
CA ILE A 31 3.70 -1.94 30.24
C ILE A 31 2.99 -1.80 28.89
N VAL A 32 1.97 -0.96 28.81
CA VAL A 32 1.23 -0.71 27.56
C VAL A 32 2.16 -0.13 26.49
N LEU A 33 3.00 0.84 26.83
CA LEU A 33 3.99 1.40 25.91
C LEU A 33 5.02 0.36 25.47
N ALA A 34 5.55 -0.44 26.41
CA ALA A 34 6.49 -1.50 26.08
C ALA A 34 5.85 -2.54 25.13
N ALA A 35 4.61 -2.95 25.39
CA ALA A 35 3.87 -3.84 24.52
C ALA A 35 3.66 -3.25 23.12
N ALA A 36 3.30 -1.96 23.03
CA ALA A 36 3.15 -1.27 21.75
C ALA A 36 4.47 -1.26 20.95
N VAL A 37 5.61 -1.02 21.60
CA VAL A 37 6.93 -1.08 20.97
C VAL A 37 7.23 -2.49 20.45
N VAL A 38 6.99 -3.52 21.26
CA VAL A 38 7.20 -4.92 20.85
C VAL A 38 6.33 -5.28 19.65
N VAL A 39 5.03 -4.95 19.68
CA VAL A 39 4.12 -5.19 18.55
C VAL A 39 4.60 -4.47 17.30
N THR A 40 5.03 -3.21 17.41
CA THR A 40 5.56 -2.45 16.27
C THR A 40 6.81 -3.12 15.69
N ALA A 41 7.73 -3.58 16.54
CA ALA A 41 8.92 -4.30 16.11
C ALA A 41 8.57 -5.61 15.38
N VAL A 42 7.61 -6.39 15.89
CA VAL A 42 7.13 -7.62 15.24
C VAL A 42 6.51 -7.30 13.87
N VAL A 43 5.69 -6.26 13.78
CA VAL A 43 5.09 -5.85 12.51
C VAL A 43 6.16 -5.47 11.49
N VAL A 44 7.13 -4.63 11.86
CA VAL A 44 8.15 -4.12 10.95
C VAL A 44 9.16 -5.20 10.55
N LEU A 45 9.58 -6.05 11.49
CA LEU A 45 10.66 -7.02 11.25
C LEU A 45 10.16 -8.38 10.74
N VAL A 46 8.89 -8.73 10.98
CA VAL A 46 8.37 -10.06 10.64
C VAL A 46 7.19 -9.96 9.68
N VAL A 47 6.13 -9.25 10.06
CA VAL A 47 4.87 -9.25 9.30
C VAL A 47 5.05 -8.55 7.95
N LEU A 48 5.64 -7.36 7.93
CA LEU A 48 5.82 -6.59 6.71
C LEU A 48 6.73 -7.31 5.69
N PRO A 49 7.90 -7.86 6.07
CA PRO A 49 8.71 -8.67 5.16
C PRO A 49 7.97 -9.92 4.66
N ALA A 50 7.22 -10.61 5.52
CA ALA A 50 6.44 -11.78 5.13
C ALA A 50 5.34 -11.45 4.11
N LEU A 51 4.65 -10.32 4.29
CA LEU A 51 3.67 -9.82 3.32
C LEU A 51 4.33 -9.44 2.00
N LEU A 52 5.48 -8.78 2.03
CA LEU A 52 6.20 -8.38 0.81
C LEU A 52 6.84 -9.56 0.09
N ALA A 53 7.27 -10.61 0.80
CA ALA A 53 7.79 -11.84 0.21
C ALA A 53 6.73 -12.62 -0.59
N SER A 54 5.43 -12.40 -0.32
CA SER A 54 4.35 -12.98 -1.13
C SER A 54 4.15 -12.29 -2.48
N VAL A 55 4.77 -11.12 -2.69
CA VAL A 55 4.75 -10.42 -3.97
C VAL A 55 5.84 -11.01 -4.85
N SER A 56 5.46 -11.58 -5.99
CA SER A 56 6.44 -12.06 -6.97
C SER A 56 7.37 -10.90 -7.35
N PRO A 57 8.70 -11.09 -7.32
CA PRO A 57 9.63 -10.05 -7.74
C PRO A 57 9.30 -9.62 -9.18
N PRO A 58 9.43 -8.32 -9.51
CA PRO A 58 9.28 -7.88 -10.89
C PRO A 58 10.26 -8.68 -11.75
N SER A 59 9.81 -9.14 -12.93
CA SER A 59 10.67 -9.90 -13.83
C SER A 59 11.92 -9.08 -14.13
N SER A 60 13.10 -9.67 -13.92
CA SER A 60 14.39 -9.04 -14.24
C SER A 60 14.61 -8.88 -15.76
N ARG A 61 13.76 -9.52 -16.56
CA ARG A 61 13.78 -9.38 -18.01
C ARG A 61 13.33 -7.96 -18.36
N PRO A 62 14.13 -7.21 -19.16
CA PRO A 62 13.65 -5.99 -19.78
C PRO A 62 12.31 -6.27 -20.45
N ILE A 63 11.30 -5.44 -20.21
CA ILE A 63 10.06 -5.48 -20.98
C ILE A 63 10.48 -5.16 -22.41
N ASP A 64 10.57 -6.19 -23.24
CA ASP A 64 10.78 -6.02 -24.67
C ASP A 64 9.57 -5.23 -25.17
N PRO A 65 9.75 -4.02 -25.73
CA PRO A 65 8.64 -3.25 -26.30
C PRO A 65 7.90 -4.03 -27.40
N SER A 66 8.57 -5.02 -27.99
CA SER A 66 8.06 -5.92 -29.02
C SER A 66 7.44 -7.19 -28.43
N ALA A 67 7.48 -7.40 -27.11
CA ALA A 67 6.84 -8.55 -26.47
C ALA A 67 5.33 -8.47 -26.73
N PRO A 68 4.74 -9.53 -27.32
CA PRO A 68 3.31 -9.56 -27.56
C PRO A 68 2.58 -9.47 -26.22
N VAL A 69 1.86 -8.37 -26.02
CA VAL A 69 0.92 -8.25 -24.92
C VAL A 69 -0.25 -9.17 -25.27
N ALA A 70 -0.69 -9.99 -24.33
CA ALA A 70 -1.91 -10.78 -24.48
C ALA A 70 -3.12 -9.83 -24.48
N GLN A 71 -3.31 -9.14 -25.60
CA GLN A 71 -4.47 -8.30 -25.87
C GLN A 71 -5.46 -9.12 -26.67
N SER A 72 -6.74 -8.99 -26.33
CA SER A 72 -7.83 -9.57 -27.12
C SER A 72 -7.72 -9.04 -28.55
N ASP A 73 -7.80 -9.92 -29.55
CA ASP A 73 -7.88 -9.51 -30.96
C ASP A 73 -9.16 -8.68 -31.14
N PRO A 74 -9.07 -7.38 -31.43
CA PRO A 74 -10.25 -6.53 -31.59
C PRO A 74 -11.18 -7.00 -32.71
N ASP A 75 -10.68 -7.82 -33.66
CA ASP A 75 -11.44 -8.36 -34.77
C ASP A 75 -12.02 -9.77 -34.50
N ALA A 76 -11.77 -10.35 -33.32
CA ALA A 76 -12.29 -11.66 -32.94
C ALA A 76 -13.83 -11.72 -33.07
N ALA A 77 -14.31 -12.86 -33.55
CA ALA A 77 -15.74 -13.10 -33.74
C ALA A 77 -16.50 -12.92 -32.41
N GLY A 78 -17.53 -12.06 -32.41
CA GLY A 78 -18.32 -11.76 -31.21
C GLY A 78 -18.00 -10.43 -30.54
N HIS A 79 -16.97 -9.69 -30.97
CA HIS A 79 -16.76 -8.33 -30.49
C HIS A 79 -17.68 -7.32 -31.20
N PRO A 80 -18.39 -6.45 -30.44
CA PRO A 80 -19.15 -5.35 -31.02
C PRO A 80 -18.22 -4.51 -31.91
N ARG A 81 -18.63 -4.29 -33.16
CA ARG A 81 -17.89 -3.49 -34.14
C ARG A 81 -18.59 -2.15 -34.33
N PRO A 82 -18.19 -1.07 -33.64
CA PRO A 82 -18.62 0.27 -34.04
C PRO A 82 -18.02 0.58 -35.41
N ARG A 83 -18.75 0.31 -36.50
CA ARG A 83 -18.32 0.67 -37.85
C ARG A 83 -18.55 2.17 -38.04
N ALA A 84 -17.48 2.94 -37.77
CA ALA A 84 -17.36 4.37 -37.97
C ALA A 84 -18.33 5.26 -37.15
N PRO A 85 -17.92 6.48 -36.78
CA PRO A 85 -18.86 7.48 -36.30
C PRO A 85 -19.84 7.86 -37.42
N GLY A 86 -21.10 7.43 -37.29
CA GLY A 86 -22.33 8.14 -37.72
C GLY A 86 -22.48 8.74 -39.12
N HIS A 87 -21.58 8.55 -40.08
CA HIS A 87 -21.73 9.14 -41.42
C HIS A 87 -22.48 8.17 -42.34
N ALA A 88 -23.80 8.39 -42.44
CA ALA A 88 -24.62 7.79 -43.48
C ALA A 88 -24.04 8.15 -44.86
N VAL A 89 -23.54 7.16 -45.58
CA VAL A 89 -23.17 7.32 -46.99
C VAL A 89 -24.45 7.59 -47.77
N ARG A 90 -24.61 8.84 -48.23
CA ARG A 90 -25.67 9.23 -49.16
C ARG A 90 -25.21 8.91 -50.57
N THR A 91 -25.71 7.84 -51.16
CA THR A 91 -25.54 7.57 -52.59
C THR A 91 -26.56 8.40 -53.38
N ALA A 92 -26.08 9.10 -54.42
CA ALA A 92 -26.89 9.79 -55.43
C ALA A 92 -27.18 8.86 -56.61
#